data_AF-A0A957TA08-F1
#
_entry.id   AF-A0A957TA08-F1
#
_cell.length_a   1.000
_cell.length_b   1.000
_cell.length_c   1.000
_cell.angle_alpha   90.00
_cell.angle_beta   90.00
_cell.angle_gamma   90.00
#
_symmetry.space_group_name_H-M   'P 1'
#
loop_
_entity.id
_entity.type
_entity.pdbx_description
1 polymer ?
#
loop_
_entity_poly.entity_id
_entity_poly.type
_entity_poly.pdbx_seq_one_letter_code
_entity_poly.pdbx_strand_id
1 'polypeptide(L)'
;AALETKHDADLSAMKERFLRLREDHLARQRRHNRGLHTVGVLHKIPSADEQASEFSVRANGGMSVTVWPGAAIDAAGNEIFLDAPLTLAVQPTEQDKRVYVVVSYVDHFAAYIEDLTQPFTNQARTAQCQVTDVPPDNETWLALAQIDLAAGVSEIREPVDPVNPQPNEIDRRVRVFSGAVSVQPTYLDPPVQRHLVQTMLATRHHFAALTRRFPTPSLDDVRYGAVHLQMTATSVDRGGVFNALNGLSLIEETTESELAQRYPALIDEDATMGYKGAINELRQTLLQKQDLDTVLTAQQAVAEAALLLSEVVFPPPVAVAGADQQVTTPDAEAKVTLDGSGSEAGPGRKIVNYRWDVV
;
A
#
# COMPACT_ATOMS: atom_id res chain seq x y z
N ALA A 1 47.50 -38.28 -29.21
CA ALA A 1 48.36 -37.08 -29.21
C ALA A 1 47.62 -35.83 -29.73
N ALA A 2 47.78 -35.38 -30.99
CA ALA A 2 47.22 -34.09 -31.44
C ALA A 2 45.67 -33.99 -31.36
N LEU A 3 44.96 -35.10 -31.58
CA LEU A 3 43.50 -35.18 -31.43
C LEU A 3 43.04 -35.12 -29.97
N GLU A 4 43.76 -35.76 -29.04
CA GLU A 4 43.49 -35.68 -27.59
C GLU A 4 43.74 -34.26 -27.07
N THR A 5 44.86 -33.64 -27.46
CA THR A 5 45.18 -32.27 -27.03
C THR A 5 44.14 -31.26 -27.47
N LYS A 6 43.56 -31.44 -28.67
CA LYS A 6 42.46 -30.60 -29.15
C LYS A 6 41.16 -30.87 -28.38
N HIS A 7 40.84 -32.15 -28.12
CA HIS A 7 39.66 -32.53 -27.34
C HIS A 7 39.69 -31.95 -25.91
N ASP A 8 40.84 -32.02 -25.23
CA ASP A 8 41.02 -31.48 -23.89
C ASP A 8 40.91 -29.96 -23.86
N ALA A 9 41.46 -29.28 -24.87
CA ALA A 9 41.33 -27.84 -25.03
C ALA A 9 39.88 -27.41 -25.29
N ASP A 10 39.18 -28.11 -26.18
CA ASP A 10 37.77 -27.85 -26.49
C ASP A 10 36.88 -28.10 -25.25
N LEU A 11 37.16 -29.15 -24.47
CA LEU A 11 36.44 -29.45 -23.23
C LEU A 11 36.69 -28.38 -22.15
N SER A 12 37.94 -27.94 -21.99
CA SER A 12 38.29 -26.85 -21.07
C SER A 12 37.58 -25.54 -21.42
N ALA A 13 37.61 -25.15 -22.70
CA ALA A 13 36.93 -23.96 -23.20
C ALA A 13 35.40 -24.05 -23.01
N MET A 14 34.82 -25.25 -23.18
CA MET A 14 33.41 -25.50 -22.93
C MET A 14 33.07 -25.33 -21.45
N LYS A 15 33.86 -25.91 -20.54
CA LYS A 15 33.68 -25.75 -19.08
C LYS A 15 33.74 -24.27 -18.66
N GLU A 16 34.74 -23.55 -19.14
CA GLU A 16 34.89 -22.11 -18.86
C GLU A 16 33.66 -21.32 -19.35
N ARG A 17 33.17 -21.61 -20.56
CA ARG A 17 31.98 -20.95 -21.10
C ARG A 17 30.73 -21.22 -20.27
N PHE A 18 30.55 -22.44 -19.77
CA PHE A 18 29.42 -22.77 -18.89
C PHE A 18 29.49 -22.04 -17.56
N LEU A 19 30.68 -21.95 -16.96
CA LEU A 19 30.89 -21.21 -15.71
C LEU A 19 30.54 -19.73 -15.88
N ARG A 20 31.02 -19.09 -16.95
CA ARG A 20 30.70 -17.68 -17.26
C ARG A 20 29.20 -17.45 -17.49
N LEU A 21 28.55 -18.31 -18.27
CA LEU A 21 27.10 -18.18 -18.53
C LEU A 21 26.27 -18.31 -17.25
N ARG A 22 26.66 -19.19 -16.34
CA ARG A 22 26.02 -19.32 -15.02
C ARG A 22 26.30 -18.10 -14.15
N GLU A 23 27.53 -17.60 -14.11
CA GLU A 23 27.88 -16.39 -13.35
C GLU A 23 27.05 -15.18 -13.81
N ASP A 24 26.91 -14.98 -15.12
CA ASP A 24 26.06 -13.94 -15.71
C ASP A 24 24.58 -14.11 -15.34
N HIS A 25 24.11 -15.36 -15.29
CA HIS A 25 22.75 -15.69 -14.84
C HIS A 25 22.55 -15.34 -13.36
N LEU A 26 23.42 -15.82 -12.48
CA LEU A 26 23.39 -15.53 -11.05
C LEU A 26 23.55 -14.03 -10.78
N ALA A 27 24.40 -13.31 -11.52
CA ALA A 27 24.57 -11.86 -11.36
C ALA A 27 23.29 -11.09 -11.73
N ARG A 28 22.51 -11.54 -12.71
CA ARG A 28 21.19 -10.97 -13.03
C ARG A 28 20.18 -11.28 -11.93
N GLN A 29 20.14 -12.52 -11.47
CA GLN A 29 19.25 -12.95 -10.38
C GLN A 29 19.55 -12.18 -9.08
N ARG A 30 20.81 -12.08 -8.69
CA ARG A 30 21.25 -11.30 -7.51
C ARG A 30 20.86 -9.82 -7.62
N ARG A 31 20.98 -9.21 -8.81
CA ARG A 31 20.52 -7.83 -9.03
C ARG A 31 19.01 -7.69 -8.87
N HIS A 32 18.24 -8.64 -9.40
CA HIS A 32 16.79 -8.69 -9.19
C HIS A 32 16.46 -8.83 -7.71
N ASN A 33 17.10 -9.78 -7.02
CA ASN A 33 16.90 -10.05 -5.60
C ASN A 33 17.21 -8.83 -4.74
N ARG A 34 18.37 -8.20 -4.91
CA ARG A 34 18.69 -6.96 -4.17
C ARG A 34 17.79 -5.78 -4.52
N GLY A 35 17.22 -5.76 -5.73
CA GLY A 35 16.33 -4.70 -6.19
C GLY A 35 14.88 -4.86 -5.72
N LEU A 36 14.43 -6.09 -5.48
CA LEU A 36 13.02 -6.40 -5.24
C LEU A 36 12.74 -7.20 -3.97
N HIS A 37 13.74 -7.72 -3.26
CA HIS A 37 13.56 -8.59 -2.10
C HIS A 37 14.42 -8.17 -0.91
N THR A 38 13.84 -8.14 0.29
CA THR A 38 14.59 -7.92 1.52
C THR A 38 15.26 -9.22 1.95
N VAL A 39 16.31 -9.10 2.76
CA VAL A 39 17.01 -10.25 3.33
C VAL A 39 16.07 -11.04 4.25
N GLY A 40 16.14 -12.37 4.21
CA GLY A 40 15.41 -13.25 5.12
C GLY A 40 14.85 -14.51 4.48
N VAL A 41 14.10 -15.27 5.27
CA VAL A 41 13.41 -16.51 4.87
C VAL A 41 12.18 -16.20 4.03
N LEU A 42 12.00 -16.88 2.90
CA LEU A 42 10.81 -16.76 2.06
C LEU A 42 9.61 -17.42 2.77
N HIS A 43 8.49 -16.71 2.83
CA HIS A 43 7.26 -17.14 3.51
C HIS A 43 6.20 -17.62 2.51
N LYS A 44 5.32 -18.52 2.94
CA LYS A 44 4.19 -19.13 2.20
C LYS A 44 4.58 -19.90 0.95
N ILE A 45 5.74 -20.56 0.96
CA ILE A 45 6.08 -21.53 -0.09
C ILE A 45 5.25 -22.79 0.16
N PRO A 46 4.38 -23.21 -0.77
CA PRO A 46 3.59 -24.43 -0.61
C PRO A 46 4.50 -25.63 -0.41
N SER A 47 4.29 -26.39 0.66
CA SER A 47 4.98 -27.65 0.95
C SER A 47 3.94 -28.75 1.15
N ALA A 48 4.32 -29.99 0.88
CA ALA A 48 3.49 -31.16 1.15
C ALA A 48 3.14 -31.31 2.64
N ASP A 49 3.93 -30.69 3.53
CA ASP A 49 3.66 -30.56 4.95
C ASP A 49 3.68 -29.07 5.31
N GLU A 50 2.48 -28.49 5.50
CA GLU A 50 2.29 -27.07 5.87
C GLU A 50 2.98 -26.70 7.17
N GLN A 51 3.24 -27.67 8.06
CA GLN A 51 3.91 -27.42 9.32
C GLN A 51 5.44 -27.56 9.19
N ALA A 52 5.95 -28.02 8.05
CA ALA A 52 7.34 -28.41 7.83
C ALA A 52 7.94 -27.73 6.58
N SER A 53 7.65 -26.45 6.43
CA SER A 53 8.17 -25.56 5.39
C SER A 53 8.95 -24.38 6.00
N GLU A 54 9.48 -23.52 5.14
CA GLU A 54 10.05 -22.21 5.51
C GLU A 54 11.22 -22.27 6.50
N PHE A 55 12.14 -23.22 6.30
CA PHE A 55 13.31 -23.37 7.17
C PHE A 55 12.95 -23.53 8.66
N SER A 56 11.81 -24.15 8.95
CA SER A 56 11.41 -24.42 10.33
C SER A 56 12.41 -25.35 11.02
N VAL A 57 12.83 -24.98 12.23
CA VAL A 57 13.77 -25.76 13.06
C VAL A 57 12.98 -26.51 14.11
N ARG A 58 13.03 -27.84 14.11
CA ARG A 58 12.33 -28.69 15.07
C ARG A 58 13.27 -29.46 15.98
N ALA A 59 12.85 -29.71 17.22
CA ALA A 59 13.57 -30.59 18.14
C ALA A 59 13.32 -32.05 17.75
N ASN A 60 14.37 -32.87 17.71
CA ASN A 60 14.26 -34.29 17.33
C ASN A 60 14.33 -35.24 18.55
N GLY A 61 14.31 -34.68 19.76
CA GLY A 61 14.68 -35.37 20.99
C GLY A 61 16.20 -35.42 21.19
N GLY A 62 16.64 -35.30 22.44
CA GLY A 62 18.06 -35.21 22.78
C GLY A 62 18.73 -33.91 22.31
N MET A 63 20.02 -33.97 22.01
CA MET A 63 20.84 -32.80 21.61
C MET A 63 20.91 -32.63 20.08
N SER A 64 19.77 -32.73 19.40
CA SER A 64 19.71 -32.56 17.94
C SER A 64 18.47 -31.79 17.50
N VAL A 65 18.64 -31.04 16.41
CA VAL A 65 17.59 -30.24 15.79
C VAL A 65 17.53 -30.53 14.30
N THR A 66 16.34 -30.52 13.73
CA THR A 66 16.10 -30.75 12.30
C THR A 66 15.63 -29.47 11.64
N VAL A 67 16.37 -29.02 10.63
CA VAL A 67 16.00 -27.90 9.75
C VAL A 67 15.22 -28.46 8.58
N TRP A 68 13.99 -28.01 8.39
CA TRP A 68 13.13 -28.43 7.30
C TRP A 68 13.40 -27.66 6.01
N PRO A 69 13.00 -28.20 4.84
CA PRO A 69 13.15 -27.55 3.54
C PRO A 69 12.60 -26.12 3.53
N GLY A 70 13.24 -25.27 2.75
CA GLY A 70 12.93 -23.85 2.71
C GLY A 70 13.79 -23.09 1.71
N ALA A 71 13.41 -21.82 1.52
CA ALA A 71 14.15 -20.89 0.69
C ALA A 71 14.34 -19.55 1.42
N ALA A 72 15.44 -18.85 1.15
CA ALA A 72 15.79 -17.58 1.76
C ALA A 72 16.65 -16.74 0.81
N ILE A 73 16.77 -15.44 1.09
CA ILE A 73 17.60 -14.51 0.33
C ILE A 73 18.56 -13.81 1.29
N ASP A 74 19.84 -13.77 0.94
CA ASP A 74 20.88 -13.07 1.71
C ASP A 74 21.08 -11.61 1.25
N ALA A 75 21.93 -10.83 1.93
CA ALA A 75 22.20 -9.43 1.59
C ALA A 75 22.88 -9.22 0.23
N ALA A 76 23.63 -10.22 -0.24
CA ALA A 76 24.23 -10.20 -1.56
C ALA A 76 23.21 -10.53 -2.68
N GLY A 77 21.99 -10.95 -2.31
CA GLY A 77 20.92 -11.37 -3.21
C GLY A 77 21.05 -12.83 -3.66
N ASN A 78 21.86 -13.64 -2.98
CA ASN A 78 21.92 -15.07 -3.23
C ASN A 78 20.65 -15.75 -2.75
N GLU A 79 20.16 -16.72 -3.53
CA GLU A 79 19.06 -17.58 -3.15
C GLU A 79 19.62 -18.80 -2.40
N ILE A 80 19.19 -18.96 -1.16
CA ILE A 80 19.53 -20.05 -0.26
C ILE A 80 18.37 -21.04 -0.30
N PHE A 81 18.60 -22.26 -0.80
CA PHE A 81 17.57 -23.27 -0.93
C PHE A 81 18.00 -24.58 -0.26
N LEU A 82 17.10 -25.14 0.54
CA LEU A 82 17.24 -26.47 1.15
C LEU A 82 16.09 -27.35 0.65
N ASP A 83 16.47 -28.47 0.03
CA ASP A 83 15.60 -29.38 -0.69
C ASP A 83 15.03 -30.52 0.17
N ALA A 84 15.75 -30.92 1.23
CA ALA A 84 15.37 -32.01 2.12
C ALA A 84 15.74 -31.68 3.57
N PRO A 85 15.03 -32.26 4.57
CA PRO A 85 15.33 -32.01 5.98
C PRO A 85 16.79 -32.34 6.34
N LEU A 86 17.41 -31.49 7.15
CA LEU A 86 18.80 -31.64 7.59
C LEU A 86 18.86 -31.66 9.12
N THR A 87 19.41 -32.73 9.69
CA THR A 87 19.59 -32.85 11.14
C THR A 87 20.97 -32.35 11.54
N LEU A 88 21.01 -31.46 12.53
CA LEU A 88 22.21 -30.86 13.10
C LEU A 88 22.37 -31.31 14.54
N ALA A 89 23.59 -31.72 14.90
CA ALA A 89 23.95 -32.03 16.28
C ALA A 89 24.30 -30.74 17.03
N VAL A 90 23.77 -30.58 18.23
CA VAL A 90 24.10 -29.48 19.14
C VAL A 90 25.03 -30.03 20.22
N GLN A 91 26.19 -29.40 20.43
CA GLN A 91 27.12 -29.85 21.45
C GLN A 91 26.61 -29.43 22.84
N PRO A 92 26.58 -30.33 23.84
CA PRO A 92 26.26 -29.97 25.22
C PRO A 92 27.30 -29.02 25.79
N THR A 93 26.88 -28.21 26.76
CA THR A 93 27.71 -27.16 27.37
C THR A 93 27.78 -27.35 28.89
N GLU A 94 28.93 -27.03 29.48
CA GLU A 94 29.14 -27.05 30.93
C GLU A 94 28.68 -25.75 31.61
N GLN A 95 28.35 -24.72 30.83
CA GLN A 95 27.90 -23.41 31.29
C GLN A 95 26.68 -22.97 30.49
N ASP A 96 25.85 -22.11 31.09
CA ASP A 96 24.72 -21.52 30.40
C ASP A 96 25.20 -20.71 29.18
N LYS A 97 24.70 -21.07 28.00
CA LYS A 97 25.19 -20.52 26.74
C LYS A 97 24.09 -20.47 25.69
N ARG A 98 24.06 -19.38 24.91
CA ARG A 98 23.19 -19.25 23.75
C ARG A 98 23.87 -19.82 22.51
N VAL A 99 23.12 -20.63 21.76
CA VAL A 99 23.51 -21.12 20.43
C VAL A 99 22.48 -20.73 19.39
N TYR A 100 22.93 -20.62 18.15
CA TYR A 100 22.13 -20.22 17.01
C TYR A 100 22.16 -21.33 15.95
N VAL A 101 20.99 -21.64 15.40
CA VAL A 101 20.85 -22.44 14.19
C VAL A 101 20.79 -21.48 13.03
N VAL A 102 21.78 -21.54 12.14
CA VAL A 102 21.97 -20.56 11.07
C VAL A 102 22.05 -21.24 9.71
N VAL A 103 21.72 -20.48 8.66
CA VAL A 103 21.87 -20.90 7.27
C VAL A 103 22.59 -19.83 6.44
N SER A 104 23.43 -20.24 5.50
CA SER A 104 24.11 -19.37 4.55
C SER A 104 24.14 -19.96 3.14
N TYR A 105 24.54 -19.13 2.17
CA TYR A 105 24.69 -19.53 0.78
C TYR A 105 26.01 -20.26 0.52
N VAL A 106 25.94 -21.38 -0.20
CA VAL A 106 27.09 -22.10 -0.75
C VAL A 106 26.83 -22.50 -2.20
N ASP A 107 27.84 -22.35 -3.06
CA ASP A 107 27.78 -22.78 -4.47
C ASP A 107 28.74 -23.94 -4.72
N HIS A 108 28.20 -25.12 -5.02
CA HIS A 108 28.98 -26.33 -5.30
C HIS A 108 29.19 -26.59 -6.80
N PHE A 109 28.75 -25.68 -7.69
CA PHE A 109 28.76 -25.96 -9.11
C PHE A 109 30.14 -25.97 -9.75
N ALA A 110 31.03 -25.07 -9.32
CA ALA A 110 32.40 -25.03 -9.83
C ALA A 110 33.12 -26.37 -9.57
N ALA A 111 33.03 -26.87 -8.34
CA ALA A 111 33.60 -28.16 -7.94
C ALA A 111 33.04 -29.33 -8.75
N TYR A 112 31.74 -29.30 -9.09
CA TYR A 112 31.10 -30.34 -9.91
C TYR A 112 31.58 -30.32 -11.36
N ILE A 113 31.75 -29.15 -11.97
CA ILE A 113 32.24 -29.05 -13.35
C ILE A 113 33.72 -29.47 -13.45
N GLU A 114 34.49 -29.31 -12.38
CA GLU A 114 35.85 -29.81 -12.28
C GLU A 114 35.89 -31.34 -12.24
N ASP A 115 35.05 -31.98 -11.43
CA ASP A 115 34.99 -33.43 -11.27
C ASP A 115 33.60 -34.01 -11.61
N LEU A 116 33.42 -34.31 -12.91
CA LEU A 116 32.20 -34.92 -13.44
C LEU A 116 31.98 -36.38 -13.02
N THR A 117 32.93 -36.99 -12.28
CA THR A 117 32.75 -38.34 -11.74
C THR A 117 31.89 -38.34 -10.48
N GLN A 118 31.75 -37.17 -9.84
CA GLN A 118 30.84 -37.02 -8.72
C GLN A 118 29.39 -37.18 -9.19
N PRO A 119 28.54 -37.90 -8.44
CA PRO A 119 27.14 -38.04 -8.80
C PRO A 119 26.51 -36.65 -8.90
N PHE A 120 25.68 -36.44 -9.93
CA PHE A 120 24.81 -35.28 -10.04
C PHE A 120 23.73 -35.36 -8.95
N THR A 121 24.13 -35.09 -7.72
CA THR A 121 23.24 -34.94 -6.58
C THR A 121 22.56 -33.61 -6.76
N ASN A 122 21.23 -33.59 -6.78
CA ASN A 122 20.39 -32.44 -7.12
C ASN A 122 20.94 -31.13 -6.52
N GLN A 123 21.76 -30.40 -7.28
CA GLN A 123 22.48 -29.20 -6.82
C GLN A 123 21.55 -27.99 -6.65
N ALA A 124 20.23 -28.21 -6.57
CA ALA A 124 19.30 -27.18 -6.17
C ALA A 124 19.65 -26.68 -4.76
N ARG A 125 20.26 -27.51 -3.91
CA ARG A 125 20.71 -27.09 -2.58
C ARG A 125 21.85 -26.08 -2.68
N THR A 126 21.54 -24.85 -2.29
CA THR A 126 22.50 -23.75 -2.09
C THR A 126 22.61 -23.36 -0.62
N ALA A 127 21.97 -24.11 0.28
CA ALA A 127 21.97 -23.87 1.72
C ALA A 127 23.07 -24.66 2.45
N GLN A 128 23.85 -23.96 3.25
CA GLN A 128 24.72 -24.53 4.29
C GLN A 128 24.12 -24.20 5.66
N CYS A 129 23.71 -25.22 6.42
CA CYS A 129 23.20 -25.03 7.78
C CYS A 129 24.24 -25.46 8.82
N GLN A 130 24.35 -24.72 9.92
CA GLN A 130 25.22 -25.06 11.03
C GLN A 130 24.69 -24.54 12.37
N VAL A 131 25.25 -25.06 13.46
CA VAL A 131 25.04 -24.56 14.82
C VAL A 131 26.27 -23.75 15.21
N THR A 132 26.07 -22.52 15.67
CA THR A 132 27.16 -21.62 16.09
C THR A 132 26.83 -20.98 17.42
N ASP A 133 27.86 -20.58 18.16
CA ASP A 133 27.75 -19.76 19.37
C ASP A 133 27.95 -18.26 19.12
N VAL A 134 28.35 -17.89 17.90
CA VAL A 134 28.51 -16.51 17.48
C VAL A 134 27.16 -15.98 16.98
N PRO A 135 26.68 -14.82 17.47
CA PRO A 135 25.47 -14.20 16.96
C PRO A 135 25.55 -13.93 15.44
N PRO A 136 24.55 -14.35 14.65
CA PRO A 136 24.53 -14.11 13.21
C PRO A 136 24.30 -12.64 12.87
N ASP A 137 24.84 -12.20 11.72
CA ASP A 137 24.65 -10.85 11.18
C ASP A 137 23.27 -10.64 10.56
N ASN A 138 22.54 -11.71 10.25
CA ASN A 138 21.31 -11.71 9.45
C ASN A 138 21.47 -11.03 8.08
N GLU A 139 22.69 -11.05 7.53
CA GLU A 139 23.03 -10.57 6.19
C GLU A 139 23.65 -11.69 5.36
N THR A 140 24.67 -12.35 5.90
CA THR A 140 25.37 -13.48 5.28
C THR A 140 24.93 -14.81 5.90
N TRP A 141 24.74 -14.79 7.22
CA TRP A 141 24.25 -15.92 8.01
C TRP A 141 22.89 -15.56 8.59
N LEU A 142 21.86 -16.24 8.11
CA LEU A 142 20.49 -15.99 8.55
C LEU A 142 20.17 -16.87 9.76
N ALA A 143 19.68 -16.24 10.83
CA ALA A 143 19.21 -16.95 12.01
C ALA A 143 17.88 -17.66 11.71
N LEU A 144 17.82 -18.97 11.96
CA LEU A 144 16.58 -19.75 11.87
C LEU A 144 15.95 -19.96 13.25
N ALA A 145 16.80 -20.19 14.26
CA ALA A 145 16.41 -20.28 15.65
C ALA A 145 17.59 -19.95 16.57
N GLN A 146 17.28 -19.60 17.82
CA GLN A 146 18.23 -19.53 18.92
C GLN A 146 17.79 -20.47 20.05
N ILE A 147 18.74 -20.96 20.84
CA ILE A 147 18.47 -21.87 21.96
C ILE A 147 19.35 -21.43 23.14
N ASP A 148 18.72 -21.15 24.27
CA ASP A 148 19.41 -20.89 25.54
C ASP A 148 19.68 -22.22 26.23
N LEU A 149 20.89 -22.77 26.06
CA LEU A 149 21.28 -24.03 26.68
C LEU A 149 21.70 -23.79 28.12
N ALA A 150 21.10 -24.53 29.05
CA ALA A 150 21.54 -24.60 30.44
C ALA A 150 22.74 -25.55 30.59
N ALA A 151 23.55 -25.31 31.62
CA ALA A 151 24.67 -26.18 31.98
C ALA A 151 24.22 -27.64 32.18
N GLY A 152 24.86 -28.58 31.46
CA GLY A 152 24.61 -30.02 31.59
C GLY A 152 23.30 -30.52 30.95
N VAL A 153 22.65 -29.71 30.10
CA VAL A 153 21.43 -30.13 29.40
C VAL A 153 21.68 -31.34 28.48
N SER A 154 20.73 -32.28 28.49
CA SER A 154 20.75 -33.49 27.65
C SER A 154 19.70 -33.50 26.54
N GLU A 155 18.78 -32.53 26.54
CA GLU A 155 17.64 -32.49 25.64
C GLU A 155 17.21 -31.06 25.28
N ILE A 156 16.98 -30.85 23.98
CA ILE A 156 16.35 -29.67 23.40
C ILE A 156 14.88 -29.99 23.10
N ARG A 157 13.97 -29.06 23.39
CA ARG A 157 12.53 -29.25 23.27
C ARG A 157 11.87 -28.19 22.39
N GLU A 158 10.68 -28.51 21.89
CA GLU A 158 9.79 -27.49 21.32
C GLU A 158 9.27 -26.58 22.44
N PRO A 159 9.11 -25.27 22.17
CA PRO A 159 8.58 -24.34 23.16
C PRO A 159 7.13 -24.66 23.50
N VAL A 160 6.79 -24.68 24.79
CA VAL A 160 5.40 -24.80 25.24
C VAL A 160 4.61 -23.53 24.91
N ASP A 161 5.25 -22.37 25.06
CA ASP A 161 4.75 -21.07 24.61
C ASP A 161 5.71 -20.47 23.56
N PRO A 162 5.34 -20.48 22.26
CA PRO A 162 6.19 -19.96 21.19
C PRO A 162 6.54 -18.47 21.31
N VAL A 163 5.75 -17.69 22.05
CA VAL A 163 5.99 -16.25 22.23
C VAL A 163 6.95 -16.01 23.40
N ASN A 164 7.05 -16.97 24.33
CA ASN A 164 7.94 -16.91 25.48
C ASN A 164 8.69 -18.25 25.73
N PRO A 165 9.62 -18.63 24.83
CA PRO A 165 10.41 -19.86 24.97
C PRO A 165 11.24 -19.86 26.26
N GLN A 166 11.27 -21.01 26.94
CA GLN A 166 12.06 -21.23 28.15
C GLN A 166 13.47 -21.77 27.82
N PRO A 167 14.39 -21.82 28.80
CA PRO A 167 15.70 -22.44 28.59
C PRO A 167 15.59 -23.87 28.06
N ASN A 168 16.48 -24.22 27.12
CA ASN A 168 16.53 -25.47 26.37
C ASN A 168 15.37 -25.69 25.38
N GLU A 169 14.55 -24.67 25.14
CA GLU A 169 13.52 -24.67 24.10
C GLU A 169 13.99 -23.90 22.86
N ILE A 170 13.46 -24.28 21.70
CA ILE A 170 13.75 -23.61 20.43
C ILE A 170 13.02 -22.27 20.36
N ASP A 171 13.78 -21.17 20.28
CA ASP A 171 13.25 -19.83 20.05
C ASP A 171 13.41 -19.44 18.57
N ARG A 172 12.28 -19.37 17.85
CA ARG A 172 12.23 -19.02 16.42
C ARG A 172 12.00 -17.53 16.17
N ARG A 173 11.87 -16.70 17.21
CA ARG A 173 11.55 -15.26 17.08
C ARG A 173 12.67 -14.45 16.43
N VAL A 174 13.89 -14.98 16.45
CA VAL A 174 15.06 -14.37 15.80
C VAL A 174 15.00 -14.45 14.26
N ARG A 175 14.11 -15.28 13.70
CA ARG A 175 13.99 -15.50 12.26
C ARG A 175 13.42 -14.25 11.57
N VAL A 176 14.16 -13.76 10.58
CA VAL A 176 13.73 -12.66 9.70
C VAL A 176 13.10 -13.24 8.45
N PHE A 177 11.92 -12.74 8.09
CA PHE A 177 11.27 -13.10 6.83
C PHE A 177 11.60 -12.08 5.74
N SER A 178 11.83 -12.58 4.53
CA SER A 178 11.99 -11.78 3.34
C SER A 178 10.64 -11.23 2.89
N GLY A 179 10.64 -9.96 2.49
CA GLY A 179 9.54 -9.25 1.84
C GLY A 179 10.03 -8.59 0.55
N ALA A 180 9.25 -7.68 -0.01
CA ALA A 180 9.65 -6.94 -1.21
C ALA A 180 10.44 -5.66 -0.86
N VAL A 181 11.48 -5.32 -1.63
CA VAL A 181 12.29 -4.07 -1.49
C VAL A 181 11.50 -2.81 -1.89
N SER A 182 10.26 -2.95 -2.37
CA SER A 182 9.29 -1.86 -2.50
C SER A 182 8.09 -2.00 -1.54
N VAL A 183 8.24 -2.78 -0.48
CA VAL A 183 7.34 -2.78 0.69
C VAL A 183 8.17 -2.38 1.92
N GLN A 184 8.56 -1.11 1.97
CA GLN A 184 8.06 -0.40 3.13
C GLN A 184 6.60 -0.12 2.81
N PRO A 185 5.60 -0.58 3.59
CA PRO A 185 4.52 0.35 3.83
C PRO A 185 5.24 1.48 4.57
N THR A 186 5.55 2.58 3.89
CA THR A 186 5.59 3.84 4.61
C THR A 186 4.15 4.05 5.01
N TYR A 187 3.72 3.38 6.09
CA TYR A 187 2.48 3.72 6.75
C TYR A 187 2.56 5.22 6.96
N LEU A 188 1.48 5.90 6.63
CA LEU A 188 1.40 7.32 6.93
C LEU A 188 1.75 7.51 8.40
N ASP A 189 2.61 8.47 8.71
CA ASP A 189 2.90 8.80 10.09
C ASP A 189 1.56 9.01 10.83
N PRO A 190 1.38 8.53 12.07
CA PRO A 190 0.09 8.59 12.76
C PRO A 190 -0.59 9.97 12.76
N PRO A 191 0.13 11.11 12.80
CA PRO A 191 -0.46 12.44 12.57
C PRO A 191 -1.05 12.61 11.17
N VAL A 192 -0.29 12.27 10.12
CA VAL A 192 -0.70 12.38 8.72
C VAL A 192 -1.87 11.45 8.41
N GLN A 193 -1.84 10.24 8.96
CA GLN A 193 -2.95 9.29 8.84
C GLN A 193 -4.25 9.84 9.46
N ARG A 194 -4.16 10.44 10.66
CA ARG A 194 -5.31 11.07 11.32
C ARG A 194 -5.83 12.26 10.50
N HIS A 195 -4.93 13.07 9.97
CA HIS A 195 -5.29 14.18 9.09
C HIS A 195 -6.04 13.65 7.86
N LEU A 196 -5.51 12.64 7.16
CA LEU A 196 -6.19 12.00 6.03
C LEU A 196 -7.62 11.54 6.37
N VAL A 197 -7.78 10.82 7.49
CA VAL A 197 -9.10 10.32 7.92
C VAL A 197 -10.06 11.47 8.22
N GLN A 198 -9.59 12.53 8.87
CA GLN A 198 -10.38 13.72 9.16
C GLN A 198 -10.78 14.47 7.88
N THR A 199 -9.84 14.67 6.96
CA THR A 199 -10.11 15.31 5.67
C THR A 199 -11.14 14.52 4.88
N MET A 200 -11.00 13.19 4.74
CA MET A 200 -11.97 12.38 4.00
C MET A 200 -13.36 12.34 4.66
N LEU A 201 -13.41 12.37 5.99
CA LEU A 201 -14.67 12.51 6.72
C LEU A 201 -15.34 13.86 6.43
N ALA A 202 -14.57 14.96 6.47
CA ALA A 202 -15.06 16.31 6.15
C ALA A 202 -15.55 16.39 4.69
N THR A 203 -14.74 15.91 3.73
CA THR A 203 -15.13 15.81 2.31
C THR A 203 -16.46 15.10 2.16
N ARG A 204 -16.63 13.92 2.78
CA ARG A 204 -17.88 13.15 2.70
C ARG A 204 -19.08 13.93 3.25
N HIS A 205 -18.92 14.64 4.37
CA HIS A 205 -19.99 15.40 5.00
C HIS A 205 -20.36 16.67 4.23
N HIS A 206 -19.37 17.43 3.79
CA HIS A 206 -19.58 18.70 3.09
C HIS A 206 -20.15 18.46 1.69
N PHE A 207 -19.64 17.48 0.95
CA PHE A 207 -20.22 17.10 -0.33
C PHE A 207 -21.64 16.53 -0.18
N ALA A 208 -21.96 15.84 0.92
CA ALA A 208 -23.34 15.42 1.18
C ALA A 208 -24.29 16.61 1.42
N ALA A 209 -23.81 17.69 2.06
CA ALA A 209 -24.58 18.93 2.20
C ALA A 209 -24.81 19.57 0.82
N LEU A 210 -23.78 19.61 -0.01
CA LEU A 210 -23.86 20.11 -1.38
C LEU A 210 -24.83 19.29 -2.24
N THR A 211 -24.76 17.95 -2.21
CA THR A 211 -25.69 17.05 -2.93
C THR A 211 -27.15 17.30 -2.54
N ARG A 212 -27.44 17.55 -1.26
CA ARG A 212 -28.81 17.83 -0.79
C ARG A 212 -29.37 19.11 -1.41
N ARG A 213 -28.52 20.10 -1.69
CA ARG A 213 -28.93 21.39 -2.22
C ARG A 213 -28.91 21.44 -3.74
N PHE A 214 -27.85 20.92 -4.34
CA PHE A 214 -27.55 20.99 -5.77
C PHE A 214 -27.17 19.60 -6.29
N PRO A 215 -28.12 18.65 -6.40
CA PRO A 215 -27.80 17.28 -6.76
C PRO A 215 -27.19 17.19 -8.17
N THR A 216 -26.03 16.55 -8.24
CA THR A 216 -25.33 16.12 -9.46
C THR A 216 -24.69 14.74 -9.23
N PRO A 217 -24.55 13.89 -10.26
CA PRO A 217 -23.96 12.55 -10.11
C PRO A 217 -22.52 12.57 -9.57
N SER A 218 -21.70 13.49 -10.09
CA SER A 218 -20.28 13.63 -9.70
C SER A 218 -20.07 13.89 -8.20
N LEU A 219 -21.01 14.55 -7.51
CA LEU A 219 -20.93 14.76 -6.06
C LEU A 219 -20.96 13.45 -5.29
N ASP A 220 -21.74 12.46 -5.74
CA ASP A 220 -21.76 11.14 -5.11
C ASP A 220 -20.47 10.37 -5.38
N ASP A 221 -19.86 10.52 -6.56
CA ASP A 221 -18.57 9.92 -6.89
C ASP A 221 -17.43 10.46 -6.00
N VAL A 222 -17.41 11.77 -5.73
CA VAL A 222 -16.45 12.37 -4.76
C VAL A 222 -16.64 11.73 -3.39
N ARG A 223 -17.90 11.56 -2.95
CA ARG A 223 -18.21 10.95 -1.65
C ARG A 223 -17.77 9.49 -1.58
N TYR A 224 -17.97 8.71 -2.64
CA TYR A 224 -17.49 7.32 -2.72
C TYR A 224 -15.97 7.24 -2.71
N GLY A 225 -15.29 8.12 -3.45
CA GLY A 225 -13.84 8.24 -3.44
C GLY A 225 -13.30 8.54 -2.05
N ALA A 226 -13.92 9.48 -1.33
CA ALA A 226 -13.56 9.82 0.05
C ALA A 226 -13.76 8.64 1.02
N VAL A 227 -14.87 7.90 0.91
CA VAL A 227 -15.11 6.69 1.72
C VAL A 227 -14.05 5.63 1.45
N HIS A 228 -13.73 5.37 0.19
CA HIS A 228 -12.72 4.38 -0.17
C HIS A 228 -11.33 4.74 0.38
N LEU A 229 -10.93 6.01 0.25
CA LEU A 229 -9.64 6.46 0.78
C LEU A 229 -9.62 6.45 2.32
N GLN A 230 -10.74 6.77 2.97
CA GLN A 230 -10.89 6.64 4.42
C GLN A 230 -10.73 5.19 4.88
N MET A 231 -11.35 4.23 4.18
CA MET A 231 -11.29 2.80 4.53
C MET A 231 -9.90 2.19 4.32
N THR A 232 -9.12 2.71 3.37
CA THR A 232 -7.77 2.23 3.07
C THR A 232 -6.68 2.99 3.82
N ALA A 233 -7.01 3.97 4.65
CA ALA A 233 -6.06 4.85 5.34
C ALA A 233 -5.02 4.12 6.21
N THR A 234 -5.32 2.92 6.72
CA THR A 234 -4.38 2.10 7.52
C THR A 234 -3.39 1.30 6.69
N SER A 235 -3.64 1.13 5.40
CA SER A 235 -2.87 0.26 4.50
C SER A 235 -2.31 0.98 3.28
N VAL A 236 -2.69 2.24 3.06
CA VAL A 236 -2.22 3.08 1.95
C VAL A 236 -0.90 3.74 2.32
N ASP A 237 0.01 3.80 1.35
CA ASP A 237 1.27 4.53 1.46
C ASP A 237 1.13 5.96 0.94
N ARG A 238 2.17 6.78 1.12
CA ARG A 238 2.17 8.17 0.61
C ARG A 238 1.86 8.23 -0.89
N GLY A 239 2.48 7.37 -1.72
CA GLY A 239 2.25 7.37 -3.16
C GLY A 239 0.80 7.05 -3.53
N GLY A 240 0.20 6.08 -2.85
CA GLY A 240 -1.21 5.73 -2.99
C GLY A 240 -2.14 6.88 -2.65
N VAL A 241 -1.87 7.64 -1.57
CA VAL A 241 -2.66 8.84 -1.23
C VAL A 241 -2.55 9.91 -2.31
N PHE A 242 -1.35 10.19 -2.82
CA PHE A 242 -1.16 11.16 -3.92
C PHE A 242 -1.95 10.78 -5.17
N ASN A 243 -1.90 9.52 -5.57
CA ASN A 243 -2.63 9.03 -6.74
C ASN A 243 -4.15 9.10 -6.52
N ALA A 244 -4.63 8.75 -5.33
CA ALA A 244 -6.04 8.81 -4.98
C ALA A 244 -6.56 10.25 -4.96
N LEU A 245 -5.85 11.19 -4.34
CA LEU A 245 -6.22 12.61 -4.30
C LEU A 245 -6.15 13.26 -5.68
N ASN A 246 -5.19 12.88 -6.52
CA ASN A 246 -5.16 13.32 -7.91
C ASN A 246 -6.41 12.84 -8.68
N GLY A 247 -6.80 11.57 -8.50
CA GLY A 247 -8.04 11.04 -9.06
C GLY A 247 -9.28 11.78 -8.54
N LEU A 248 -9.35 12.03 -7.23
CA LEU A 248 -10.45 12.74 -6.58
C LEU A 248 -10.59 14.17 -7.12
N SER A 249 -9.48 14.89 -7.29
CA SER A 249 -9.47 16.27 -7.81
C SER A 249 -10.03 16.39 -9.24
N LEU A 250 -9.92 15.33 -10.05
CA LEU A 250 -10.50 15.28 -11.40
C LEU A 250 -12.03 15.15 -11.33
N ILE A 251 -12.54 14.39 -10.36
CA ILE A 251 -13.98 14.26 -10.12
C ILE A 251 -14.54 15.56 -9.55
N GLU A 252 -13.81 16.24 -8.67
CA GLU A 252 -14.17 17.55 -8.13
C GLU A 252 -14.20 18.65 -9.20
N GLU A 253 -13.27 18.62 -10.16
CA GLU A 253 -13.29 19.49 -11.35
C GLU A 253 -14.50 19.18 -12.25
N THR A 254 -14.80 17.89 -12.46
CA THR A 254 -16.02 17.47 -13.17
C THR A 254 -17.27 17.98 -12.47
N THR A 255 -17.28 17.94 -11.13
CA THR A 255 -18.37 18.47 -10.30
C THR A 255 -18.58 19.96 -10.52
N GLU A 256 -17.50 20.76 -10.56
CA GLU A 256 -17.59 22.19 -10.86
C GLU A 256 -18.27 22.45 -12.21
N SER A 257 -17.86 21.72 -13.24
CA SER A 257 -18.42 21.86 -14.58
C SER A 257 -19.89 21.42 -14.65
N GLU A 258 -20.26 20.32 -13.98
CA GLU A 258 -21.65 19.86 -13.90
C GLU A 258 -22.55 20.84 -13.13
N LEU A 259 -22.04 21.42 -12.04
CA LEU A 259 -22.77 22.42 -11.27
C LEU A 259 -23.02 23.69 -12.09
N ALA A 260 -22.00 24.17 -12.82
CA ALA A 260 -22.14 25.33 -13.70
C ALA A 260 -23.17 25.08 -14.81
N GLN A 261 -23.20 23.88 -15.39
CA GLN A 261 -24.16 23.52 -16.43
C GLN A 261 -25.59 23.41 -15.90
N ARG A 262 -25.77 22.75 -14.74
CA ARG A 262 -27.09 22.43 -14.20
C ARG A 262 -27.71 23.56 -13.40
N TYR A 263 -26.87 24.37 -12.75
CA TYR A 263 -27.28 25.50 -11.92
C TYR A 263 -26.54 26.77 -12.35
N PRO A 264 -26.87 27.36 -13.52
CA PRO A 264 -26.16 28.54 -14.02
C PRO A 264 -26.18 29.74 -13.06
N ALA A 265 -27.17 29.81 -12.17
CA ALA A 265 -27.26 30.84 -11.14
C ALA A 265 -26.12 30.79 -10.11
N LEU A 266 -25.35 29.69 -10.03
CA LEU A 266 -24.19 29.57 -9.15
C LEU A 266 -22.91 30.15 -9.77
N ILE A 267 -22.86 30.36 -11.09
CA ILE A 267 -21.60 30.67 -11.80
C ILE A 267 -20.92 31.92 -11.25
N ASP A 268 -21.70 32.97 -10.97
CA ASP A 268 -21.19 34.27 -10.54
C ASP A 268 -21.11 34.43 -9.01
N GLU A 269 -21.45 33.39 -8.25
CA GLU A 269 -21.39 33.43 -6.78
C GLU A 269 -19.94 33.32 -6.28
N ASP A 270 -19.59 34.14 -5.29
CA ASP A 270 -18.25 34.13 -4.67
C ASP A 270 -17.85 32.73 -4.16
N ALA A 271 -18.83 31.97 -3.66
CA ALA A 271 -18.62 30.60 -3.20
C ALA A 271 -18.18 29.66 -4.33
N THR A 272 -18.67 29.84 -5.55
CA THR A 272 -18.29 29.04 -6.72
C THR A 272 -16.86 29.38 -7.17
N MET A 273 -16.51 30.68 -7.15
CA MET A 273 -15.13 31.11 -7.42
C MET A 273 -14.17 30.55 -6.36
N GLY A 274 -14.56 30.55 -5.09
CA GLY A 274 -13.81 29.95 -3.99
C GLY A 274 -13.59 28.44 -4.18
N TYR A 275 -14.64 27.70 -4.55
CA TYR A 275 -14.54 26.26 -4.83
C TYR A 275 -13.59 25.95 -5.99
N LYS A 276 -13.70 26.69 -7.10
CA LYS A 276 -12.79 26.56 -8.24
C LYS A 276 -11.34 26.90 -7.87
N GLY A 277 -11.15 27.95 -7.07
CA GLY A 277 -9.84 28.35 -6.55
C GLY A 277 -9.18 27.24 -5.73
N ALA A 278 -9.93 26.64 -4.79
CA ALA A 278 -9.43 25.57 -3.94
C ALA A 278 -9.02 24.31 -4.75
N ILE A 279 -9.80 23.92 -5.77
CA ILE A 279 -9.43 22.79 -6.64
C ILE A 279 -8.12 23.07 -7.37
N ASN A 280 -7.96 24.29 -7.91
CA ASN A 280 -6.74 24.67 -8.61
C ASN A 280 -5.51 24.64 -7.69
N GLU A 281 -5.66 25.11 -6.45
CA GLU A 281 -4.60 25.05 -5.44
C GLU A 281 -4.24 23.60 -5.10
N LEU A 282 -5.22 22.75 -4.82
CA LEU A 282 -5.00 21.31 -4.60
C LEU A 282 -4.21 20.68 -5.75
N ARG A 283 -4.62 20.92 -7.00
CA ARG A 283 -3.92 20.37 -8.16
C ARG A 283 -2.50 20.91 -8.31
N GLN A 284 -2.26 22.17 -7.97
CA GLN A 284 -0.91 22.73 -7.96
C GLN A 284 -0.02 22.06 -6.91
N THR A 285 -0.52 21.85 -5.68
CA THR A 285 0.24 21.15 -4.63
C THR A 285 0.57 19.71 -5.02
N LEU A 286 -0.37 19.01 -5.69
CA LEU A 286 -0.17 17.66 -6.23
C LEU A 286 0.86 17.63 -7.37
N LEU A 287 0.76 18.54 -8.34
CA LEU A 287 1.69 18.67 -9.47
C LEU A 287 3.12 18.96 -9.00
N GLN A 288 3.27 19.85 -8.02
CA GLN A 288 4.55 20.20 -7.42
C GLN A 288 5.09 19.13 -6.47
N LYS A 289 4.31 18.08 -6.19
CA LYS A 289 4.64 16.99 -5.26
C LYS A 289 5.08 17.54 -3.90
N GLN A 290 4.31 18.48 -3.36
CA GLN A 290 4.56 19.06 -2.05
C GLN A 290 4.49 17.99 -0.93
N ASP A 291 4.74 18.37 0.32
CA ASP A 291 4.54 17.45 1.43
C ASP A 291 3.06 17.03 1.55
N LEU A 292 2.82 15.83 2.08
CA LEU A 292 1.47 15.26 2.10
C LEU A 292 0.52 16.05 3.02
N ASP A 293 1.03 16.67 4.08
CA ASP A 293 0.20 17.44 5.02
C ASP A 293 -0.32 18.72 4.35
N THR A 294 0.52 19.39 3.56
CA THR A 294 0.11 20.53 2.72
C THR A 294 -0.94 20.12 1.67
N VAL A 295 -0.77 18.97 1.02
CA VAL A 295 -1.76 18.46 0.05
C VAL A 295 -3.10 18.14 0.74
N LEU A 296 -3.07 17.54 1.94
CA LEU A 296 -4.28 17.27 2.72
C LEU A 296 -4.98 18.55 3.19
N THR A 297 -4.21 19.58 3.53
CA THR A 297 -4.73 20.91 3.86
C THR A 297 -5.45 21.53 2.66
N ALA A 298 -4.87 21.44 1.46
CA ALA A 298 -5.51 21.91 0.24
C ALA A 298 -6.80 21.14 -0.08
N GLN A 299 -6.81 19.81 0.11
CA GLN A 299 -8.02 19.00 -0.03
C GLN A 299 -9.10 19.36 1.00
N GLN A 300 -8.71 19.72 2.22
CA GLN A 300 -9.65 20.21 3.23
C GLN A 300 -10.27 21.55 2.81
N ALA A 301 -9.48 22.46 2.22
CA ALA A 301 -10.00 23.72 1.69
C ALA A 301 -11.04 23.50 0.58
N VAL A 302 -10.86 22.48 -0.28
CA VAL A 302 -11.88 22.09 -1.28
C VAL A 302 -13.17 21.65 -0.60
N ALA A 303 -13.07 20.80 0.43
CA ALA A 303 -14.23 20.35 1.18
C ALA A 303 -14.96 21.52 1.87
N GLU A 304 -14.24 22.46 2.47
CA GLU A 304 -14.81 23.65 3.09
C GLU A 304 -15.49 24.57 2.07
N ALA A 305 -14.87 24.78 0.90
CA ALA A 305 -15.49 25.55 -0.17
C ALA A 305 -16.77 24.89 -0.71
N ALA A 306 -16.82 23.56 -0.80
CA ALA A 306 -18.04 22.83 -1.15
C ALA A 306 -19.17 23.03 -0.12
N LEU A 307 -18.83 23.15 1.17
CA LEU A 307 -19.82 23.47 2.22
C LEU A 307 -20.36 24.89 2.03
N LEU A 308 -19.49 25.89 1.83
CA LEU A 308 -19.92 27.27 1.58
C LEU A 308 -20.81 27.37 0.34
N LEU A 309 -20.48 26.62 -0.72
CA LEU A 309 -21.32 26.55 -1.91
C LEU A 309 -22.70 25.96 -1.61
N SER A 310 -22.79 24.98 -0.71
CA SER A 310 -24.07 24.40 -0.29
C SER A 310 -24.98 25.38 0.47
N GLU A 311 -24.38 26.42 1.06
CA GLU A 311 -25.07 27.44 1.84
C GLU A 311 -25.56 28.62 1.00
N VAL A 312 -25.27 28.64 -0.32
CA VAL A 312 -25.75 29.70 -1.21
C VAL A 312 -27.29 29.78 -1.19
N VAL A 313 -27.77 30.96 -0.78
CA VAL A 313 -29.20 31.29 -0.73
C VAL A 313 -29.53 32.26 -1.85
N PHE A 314 -30.49 31.86 -2.69
CA PHE A 314 -31.04 32.76 -3.70
C PHE A 314 -32.22 33.52 -3.14
N PRO A 315 -32.26 34.86 -3.27
CA PRO A 315 -33.42 35.63 -2.85
C PRO A 315 -34.66 35.23 -3.68
N PRO A 316 -35.85 35.19 -3.05
CA PRO A 316 -37.09 34.96 -3.77
C PRO A 316 -37.36 36.10 -4.76
N PRO A 317 -38.12 35.85 -5.84
CA PRO A 317 -38.55 36.92 -6.73
C PRO A 317 -39.45 37.92 -5.98
N VAL A 318 -39.30 39.20 -6.30
CA VAL A 318 -40.14 40.27 -5.75
C VAL A 318 -41.26 40.54 -6.74
N ALA A 319 -42.50 40.23 -6.32
CA ALA A 319 -43.68 40.49 -7.13
C ALA A 319 -44.18 41.92 -6.93
N VAL A 320 -44.36 42.65 -8.03
CA VAL A 320 -44.92 44.00 -8.05
C VAL A 320 -46.10 44.00 -9.02
N ALA A 321 -47.29 44.34 -8.54
CA ALA A 321 -48.55 44.27 -9.30
C ALA A 321 -48.99 45.60 -9.92
N GLY A 322 -48.15 46.64 -9.82
CA GLY A 322 -48.50 48.02 -10.12
C GLY A 322 -49.14 48.74 -8.93
N ALA A 323 -49.68 49.93 -9.18
CA ALA A 323 -50.36 50.72 -8.15
C ALA A 323 -51.77 50.20 -7.85
N ASP A 324 -52.25 50.44 -6.62
CA ASP A 324 -53.61 50.11 -6.22
C ASP A 324 -54.66 50.75 -7.14
N GLN A 325 -55.63 49.95 -7.57
CA GLN A 325 -56.72 50.38 -8.44
C GLN A 325 -58.05 50.33 -7.70
N GLN A 326 -58.75 51.46 -7.66
CA GLN A 326 -60.15 51.50 -7.25
C GLN A 326 -61.03 51.53 -8.49
N VAL A 327 -61.89 50.53 -8.63
CA VAL A 327 -62.85 50.43 -9.74
C VAL A 327 -64.26 50.49 -9.18
N THR A 328 -65.05 51.46 -9.62
CA THR A 328 -66.48 51.55 -9.31
C THR A 328 -67.26 51.21 -10.58
N THR A 329 -68.07 50.16 -10.55
CA THR A 329 -68.87 49.71 -11.70
C THR A 329 -70.35 49.58 -11.32
N PRO A 330 -71.29 50.01 -12.19
CA PRO A 330 -72.71 49.71 -12.02
C PRO A 330 -73.11 48.32 -12.56
N ASP A 331 -72.21 47.66 -13.31
CA ASP A 331 -72.43 46.35 -13.92
C ASP A 331 -71.95 45.21 -13.01
N ALA A 332 -72.35 43.97 -13.32
CA ALA A 332 -72.00 42.78 -12.54
C ALA A 332 -70.51 42.37 -12.63
N GLU A 333 -69.75 42.94 -13.58
CA GLU A 333 -68.34 42.66 -13.79
C GLU A 333 -67.53 43.97 -13.93
N ALA A 334 -66.29 43.95 -13.45
CA ALA A 334 -65.33 45.04 -13.58
C ALA A 334 -64.02 44.51 -14.14
N LYS A 335 -63.39 45.25 -15.06
CA LYS A 335 -62.09 44.90 -15.61
C LYS A 335 -60.99 45.63 -14.84
N VAL A 336 -60.02 44.87 -14.31
CA VAL A 336 -58.80 45.39 -13.67
C VAL A 336 -57.60 45.00 -14.52
N THR A 337 -56.63 45.90 -14.66
CA THR A 337 -55.38 45.61 -15.38
C THR A 337 -54.27 45.38 -14.37
N LEU A 338 -53.71 44.18 -14.31
CA LEU A 338 -52.55 43.89 -13.46
C LEU A 338 -51.28 44.08 -14.29
N ASP A 339 -50.31 44.83 -13.75
CA ASP A 339 -49.03 45.07 -14.42
C ASP A 339 -47.89 44.49 -13.59
N GLY A 340 -47.38 43.34 -14.03
CA GLY A 340 -46.25 42.65 -13.42
C GLY A 340 -44.89 43.21 -13.82
N SER A 341 -44.81 44.21 -14.71
CA SER A 341 -43.55 44.65 -15.34
C SER A 341 -42.50 45.19 -14.37
N GLY A 342 -42.92 45.68 -13.20
CA GLY A 342 -42.01 46.10 -12.12
C GLY A 342 -41.52 44.95 -11.23
N SER A 343 -41.92 43.71 -11.50
CA SER A 343 -41.46 42.55 -10.73
C SER A 343 -40.01 42.22 -11.06
N GLU A 344 -39.25 41.84 -10.04
CA GLU A 344 -37.84 41.49 -10.18
C GLU A 344 -37.63 40.01 -9.90
N ALA A 345 -36.94 39.33 -10.82
CA ALA A 345 -36.39 38.02 -10.51
C ALA A 345 -35.20 38.19 -9.55
N GLY A 346 -34.85 37.12 -8.81
CA GLY A 346 -33.57 37.09 -8.10
C GLY A 346 -32.37 37.29 -9.07
N PRO A 347 -31.20 37.69 -8.56
CA PRO A 347 -29.98 37.89 -9.36
C PRO A 347 -29.70 36.72 -10.31
N GLY A 348 -29.32 37.05 -11.56
CA GLY A 348 -29.02 36.07 -12.60
C GLY A 348 -30.22 35.30 -13.17
N ARG A 349 -31.45 35.65 -12.79
CA ARG A 349 -32.67 34.93 -13.21
C ARG A 349 -33.57 35.80 -14.08
N LYS A 350 -34.52 35.14 -14.74
CA LYS A 350 -35.58 35.79 -15.53
C LYS A 350 -36.92 35.30 -15.01
N ILE A 351 -37.90 36.21 -14.96
CA ILE A 351 -39.28 35.83 -14.70
C ILE A 351 -39.79 35.06 -15.91
N VAL A 352 -40.19 33.81 -15.71
CA VAL A 352 -40.67 32.92 -16.78
C VAL A 352 -42.20 32.88 -16.86
N ASN A 353 -42.89 33.19 -15.77
CA ASN A 353 -44.34 33.24 -15.72
C ASN A 353 -44.83 34.11 -14.56
N TYR A 354 -46.03 34.66 -14.68
CA TYR A 354 -46.76 35.33 -13.61
C TYR A 354 -47.97 34.48 -13.22
N ARG A 355 -48.23 34.33 -11.92
CA ARG A 355 -49.43 33.67 -11.40
C ARG A 355 -50.18 34.66 -10.52
N TRP A 356 -51.47 34.81 -10.79
CA TRP A 356 -52.37 35.69 -10.05
C TRP A 356 -53.44 34.82 -9.39
N ASP A 357 -53.57 34.92 -8.08
CA ASP A 357 -54.61 34.23 -7.31
C ASP A 357 -55.52 35.29 -6.67
N VAL A 358 -56.83 35.07 -6.73
CA VAL A 358 -57.80 35.88 -5.99
C VAL A 358 -57.81 35.37 -4.55
N VAL A 359 -57.51 36.24 -3.59
CA VAL A 359 -57.46 35.89 -2.15
C VAL A 359 -58.77 36.26 -1.47
#